data_AF-A0A7Z3GPU9-F1
#
_entry.id   AF-A0A7Z3GPU9-F1
#
_cell.length_a   1.000
_cell.length_b   1.000
_cell.length_c   1.000
_cell.angle_alpha   90.00
_cell.angle_beta   90.00
_cell.angle_gamma   90.00
#
_symmetry.space_group_name_H-M   'P 1'
#
loop_
_entity.id
_entity.type
_entity.pdbx_description
1 polymer ?
#
loop_
_entity_poly.entity_id
_entity_poly.type
_entity_poly.pdbx_seq_one_letter_code
_entity_poly.pdbx_strand_id
1 'polypeptide(L)'
;MRTIALGLAISALVGCSTSAVDPAKADRVPAESLYAFQKPSNANDARIIFTRDSGLNGYACDYTLFINGTKAASVGLSETATFYVTPGPAIIGFEPTSICSGTLQELSVELKPGYAYQFRGFRNASGDPGISATGRAPYPYSSAASAPQGAVPASIGMLSKDQWRQQQLDELSKKSMPYEQYQQEYRRIMGQ
;
A
#
# COMPACT_ATOMS: atom_id res chain seq x y z
N MET A 1 -9.80 -18.93 -57.44
CA MET A 1 -10.22 -17.84 -56.52
C MET A 1 -10.67 -18.41 -55.17
N ARG A 2 -9.76 -19.05 -54.40
CA ARG A 2 -10.08 -19.65 -53.08
C ARG A 2 -9.06 -19.31 -51.98
N THR A 3 -8.06 -18.49 -52.28
CA THR A 3 -6.94 -18.17 -51.38
C THR A 3 -7.06 -16.80 -50.70
N ILE A 4 -8.09 -16.01 -51.01
CA ILE A 4 -8.29 -14.67 -50.40
C ILE A 4 -9.01 -14.76 -49.03
N ALA A 5 -9.66 -15.89 -48.73
CA ALA A 5 -10.45 -16.06 -47.51
C ALA A 5 -9.63 -16.35 -46.23
N LEU A 6 -8.30 -16.52 -46.33
CA LEU A 6 -7.44 -16.90 -45.20
C LEU A 6 -6.61 -15.73 -44.63
N GLY A 7 -6.84 -14.50 -45.07
CA GLY A 7 -6.10 -13.31 -44.59
C GLY A 7 -6.84 -12.47 -43.55
N LEU A 8 -8.13 -12.73 -43.27
CA LEU A 8 -9.00 -11.78 -42.54
C LEU A 8 -9.34 -12.20 -41.10
N ALA A 9 -8.66 -13.21 -40.54
CA ALA A 9 -9.04 -13.80 -39.24
C ALA A 9 -8.09 -13.47 -38.07
N ILE A 10 -7.14 -12.55 -38.21
CA ILE A 10 -6.09 -12.30 -37.17
C ILE A 10 -6.20 -10.90 -36.50
N SER A 11 -7.02 -9.97 -36.98
CA SER A 11 -6.88 -8.55 -36.58
C SER A 11 -7.78 -8.07 -35.40
N ALA A 12 -8.18 -8.93 -34.46
CA ALA A 12 -9.16 -8.55 -33.43
C ALA A 12 -8.71 -8.68 -31.97
N LEU A 13 -7.41 -8.67 -31.67
CA LEU A 13 -6.94 -8.42 -30.30
C LEU A 13 -6.38 -6.99 -30.18
N VAL A 14 -7.27 -6.00 -30.20
CA VAL A 14 -6.94 -4.66 -29.68
C VAL A 14 -6.86 -4.76 -28.15
N GLY A 15 -5.69 -5.20 -27.67
CA GLY A 15 -5.39 -5.26 -26.25
C GLY A 15 -5.48 -3.88 -25.61
N CYS A 16 -6.00 -3.82 -24.39
CA CYS A 16 -5.98 -2.59 -23.60
C CYS A 16 -4.53 -2.10 -23.47
N SER A 17 -4.31 -0.83 -23.78
CA SER A 17 -3.00 -0.17 -23.90
C SER A 17 -2.12 -0.26 -22.64
N THR A 18 -2.75 -0.42 -21.48
CA THR A 18 -2.10 -0.45 -20.16
C THR A 18 -2.66 -1.59 -19.30
N SER A 19 -1.89 -2.03 -18.30
CA SER A 19 -2.20 -3.15 -17.42
C SER A 19 -2.09 -2.79 -15.95
N ALA A 20 -3.06 -3.26 -15.17
CA ALA A 20 -3.15 -3.02 -13.72
C ALA A 20 -1.93 -3.58 -13.01
N VAL A 21 -1.35 -2.78 -12.12
CA VAL A 21 -0.27 -3.19 -11.24
C VAL A 21 -0.83 -3.31 -9.83
N ASP A 22 -0.55 -4.41 -9.15
CA ASP A 22 -0.87 -4.53 -7.72
C ASP A 22 0.03 -3.56 -6.95
N PRO A 23 -0.51 -2.67 -6.08
CA PRO A 23 0.30 -1.78 -5.28
C PRO A 23 1.42 -2.49 -4.48
N ALA A 24 1.23 -3.75 -4.11
CA ALA A 24 2.25 -4.52 -3.39
C ALA A 24 3.45 -4.95 -4.26
N LYS A 25 3.33 -4.86 -5.58
CA LYS A 25 4.36 -5.22 -6.58
C LYS A 25 4.86 -4.02 -7.38
N ALA A 26 4.26 -2.85 -7.16
CA ALA A 26 4.64 -1.60 -7.79
C ALA A 26 5.90 -1.01 -7.13
N ASP A 27 6.70 -0.30 -7.91
CA ASP A 27 7.80 0.48 -7.37
C ASP A 27 7.26 1.66 -6.55
N ARG A 28 8.01 2.12 -5.54
CA ARG A 28 7.58 3.28 -4.78
C ARG A 28 7.94 4.54 -5.53
N VAL A 29 7.01 5.50 -5.58
CA VAL A 29 7.31 6.84 -6.06
C VAL A 29 8.49 7.41 -5.25
N PRO A 30 9.54 7.93 -5.91
CA PRO A 30 10.70 8.53 -5.24
C PRO A 30 10.30 9.70 -4.33
N ALA A 31 11.06 9.91 -3.25
CA ALA A 31 10.71 10.92 -2.24
C ALA A 31 10.69 12.35 -2.81
N GLU A 32 11.57 12.64 -3.76
CA GLU A 32 11.66 13.90 -4.50
C GLU A 32 10.45 14.16 -5.40
N SER A 33 9.68 13.12 -5.73
CA SER A 33 8.47 13.19 -6.54
C SER A 33 7.19 13.16 -5.70
N LEU A 34 7.31 13.18 -4.37
CA LEU A 34 6.21 13.28 -3.42
C LEU A 34 6.15 14.70 -2.84
N TYR A 35 5.02 15.39 -3.04
CA TYR A 35 4.92 16.82 -2.76
C TYR A 35 3.97 17.16 -1.61
N ALA A 36 2.91 16.38 -1.40
CA ALA A 36 1.93 16.61 -0.34
C ALA A 36 1.22 15.34 0.12
N PHE A 37 0.76 15.33 1.38
CA PHE A 37 -0.06 14.28 2.02
C PHE A 37 0.69 12.98 2.41
N GLN A 38 2.01 13.01 2.61
CA GLN A 38 2.82 11.81 2.91
C GLN A 38 2.68 11.32 4.36
N LYS A 39 2.19 12.16 5.28
CA LYS A 39 2.07 11.85 6.70
C LYS A 39 0.63 12.05 7.17
N PRO A 40 0.09 11.15 8.01
CA PRO A 40 -1.18 11.39 8.67
C PRO A 40 -1.12 12.65 9.52
N SER A 41 -2.16 13.46 9.44
CA SER A 41 -2.41 14.61 10.31
C SER A 41 -3.34 14.26 11.47
N ASN A 42 -4.22 13.26 11.28
CA ASN A 42 -5.14 12.76 12.28
C ASN A 42 -5.16 11.22 12.30
N ALA A 43 -5.49 10.64 13.47
CA ALA A 43 -5.69 9.20 13.64
C ALA A 43 -6.72 8.60 12.66
N ASN A 44 -7.71 9.41 12.26
CA ASN A 44 -8.82 8.98 11.42
C ASN A 44 -8.69 9.42 9.96
N ASP A 45 -7.52 9.91 9.52
CA ASP A 45 -7.32 10.28 8.12
C ASP A 45 -7.63 9.10 7.19
N ALA A 46 -8.28 9.42 6.07
CA ALA A 46 -8.49 8.46 5.00
C ALA A 46 -7.17 8.24 4.27
N ARG A 47 -6.93 7.00 3.84
CA ARG A 47 -5.73 6.63 3.11
C ARG A 47 -6.04 6.40 1.65
N ILE A 48 -5.38 7.12 0.76
CA ILE A 48 -5.44 6.93 -0.68
C ILE A 48 -4.18 6.20 -1.11
N ILE A 49 -4.34 5.09 -1.81
CA ILE A 49 -3.24 4.36 -2.46
C ILE A 49 -3.47 4.51 -3.96
N PHE A 50 -2.58 5.22 -4.62
CA PHE A 50 -2.64 5.45 -6.05
C PHE A 50 -1.52 4.66 -6.72
N THR A 51 -1.87 3.88 -7.74
CA THR A 51 -0.89 3.13 -8.53
C THR A 51 -1.07 3.42 -10.00
N ARG A 52 -0.01 3.80 -10.68
CA ARG A 52 -0.07 3.95 -12.13
C ARG A 52 0.12 2.61 -12.81
N ASP A 53 -0.69 2.37 -13.82
CA ASP A 53 -0.58 1.19 -14.65
C ASP A 53 0.77 1.05 -15.34
N SER A 54 1.10 -0.20 -15.63
CA SER A 54 2.19 -0.59 -16.52
C SER A 54 1.75 -0.53 -17.98
N GLY A 55 2.71 -0.49 -18.90
CA GLY A 55 2.45 -0.60 -20.34
C GLY A 55 3.53 0.08 -21.18
N LEU A 56 3.53 -0.21 -22.48
CA LEU A 56 4.46 0.40 -23.44
C LEU A 56 4.01 1.80 -23.89
N ASN A 57 2.75 2.16 -23.65
CA ASN A 57 2.21 3.45 -24.08
C ASN A 57 2.37 4.50 -22.97
N GLY A 58 3.11 5.57 -23.28
CA GLY A 58 3.40 6.65 -22.32
C GLY A 58 4.52 6.32 -21.34
N TYR A 59 5.45 5.42 -21.71
CA TYR A 59 6.58 5.03 -20.85
C TYR A 59 7.55 6.18 -20.54
N ALA A 60 7.65 7.14 -21.46
CA ALA A 60 8.48 8.32 -21.30
C ALA A 60 7.77 9.46 -20.54
N CYS A 61 6.50 9.27 -20.15
CA CYS A 61 5.68 10.30 -19.53
C CYS A 61 5.50 9.99 -18.06
N ASP A 62 5.94 10.88 -17.18
CA ASP A 62 5.43 10.91 -15.81
C ASP A 62 4.07 11.58 -15.77
N TYR A 63 3.30 11.33 -14.71
CA TYR A 63 1.99 11.92 -14.54
C TYR A 63 1.90 12.64 -13.21
N THR A 64 1.26 13.80 -13.21
CA THR A 64 0.99 14.52 -11.99
C THR A 64 -0.32 14.02 -11.38
N LEU A 65 -0.24 13.61 -10.12
CA LEU A 65 -1.39 13.31 -9.29
C LEU A 65 -1.77 14.55 -8.48
N PHE A 66 -3.04 14.91 -8.51
CA PHE A 66 -3.63 15.96 -7.71
C PHE A 66 -4.62 15.38 -6.70
N ILE A 67 -4.64 15.95 -5.50
CA ILE A 67 -5.66 15.67 -4.49
C ILE A 67 -6.24 17.02 -4.07
N ASN A 68 -7.55 17.22 -4.31
CA ASN A 68 -8.24 18.49 -4.07
C ASN A 68 -7.53 19.70 -4.71
N GLY A 69 -7.08 19.54 -5.97
CA GLY A 69 -6.33 20.56 -6.71
C GLY A 69 -4.89 20.78 -6.24
N THR A 70 -4.44 20.13 -5.16
CA THR A 70 -3.06 20.21 -4.69
C THR A 70 -2.21 19.17 -5.39
N LYS A 71 -1.08 19.58 -5.98
CA LYS A 71 -0.09 18.68 -6.57
C LYS A 71 0.45 17.75 -5.49
N ALA A 72 0.11 16.46 -5.55
CA ALA A 72 0.41 15.48 -4.51
C ALA A 72 1.65 14.66 -4.83
N ALA A 73 1.81 14.24 -6.09
CA ALA A 73 2.99 13.48 -6.55
C ALA A 73 3.19 13.60 -8.07
N SER A 74 4.42 13.30 -8.52
CA SER A 74 4.72 12.88 -9.88
C SER A 74 4.86 11.36 -9.86
N VAL A 75 4.13 10.64 -10.72
CA VAL A 75 4.02 9.18 -10.69
C VAL A 75 4.40 8.61 -12.05
N GLY A 76 5.49 7.87 -12.07
CA GLY A 76 6.01 7.11 -13.20
C GLY A 76 5.24 5.82 -13.45
N LEU A 77 5.63 5.10 -14.50
CA LEU A 77 5.06 3.79 -14.84
C LEU A 77 5.21 2.80 -13.70
N SER A 78 4.16 2.02 -13.43
CA SER A 78 4.19 0.96 -12.41
C SER A 78 4.60 1.42 -11.01
N GLU A 79 4.49 2.72 -10.74
CA GLU A 79 4.78 3.29 -9.43
C GLU A 79 3.52 3.41 -8.59
N THR A 80 3.70 3.32 -7.27
CA THR A 80 2.65 3.48 -6.27
C THR A 80 3.03 4.50 -5.21
N ALA A 81 2.05 5.27 -4.77
CA ALA A 81 2.18 6.23 -3.67
C ALA A 81 0.97 6.16 -2.74
N THR A 82 1.23 6.47 -1.47
CA THR A 82 0.22 6.51 -0.42
C THR A 82 0.08 7.93 0.11
N PHE A 83 -1.15 8.38 0.28
CA PHE A 83 -1.52 9.71 0.72
C PHE A 83 -2.52 9.63 1.88
N TYR A 84 -2.42 10.56 2.82
CA TYR A 84 -3.31 10.69 3.97
C TYR A 84 -4.09 11.98 3.84
N VAL A 85 -5.41 11.87 3.80
CA VAL A 85 -6.32 12.96 3.45
C VAL A 85 -7.42 13.04 4.49
N THR A 86 -7.82 14.25 4.83
CA THR A 86 -8.98 14.49 5.70
C THR A 86 -10.21 13.78 5.12
N PRO A 87 -10.97 13.04 5.94
CA PRO A 87 -12.21 12.39 5.50
C PRO A 87 -13.26 13.40 4.97
N GLY A 88 -14.13 12.94 4.07
CA GLY A 88 -15.14 13.74 3.40
C GLY A 88 -15.01 13.71 1.86
N PRO A 89 -15.65 14.67 1.16
CA PRO A 89 -15.54 14.79 -0.29
C PRO A 89 -14.11 15.07 -0.73
N ALA A 90 -13.62 14.30 -1.69
CA ALA A 90 -12.30 14.48 -2.28
C ALA A 90 -12.37 14.36 -3.81
N ILE A 91 -11.50 15.12 -4.48
CA ILE A 91 -11.29 15.05 -5.93
C ILE A 91 -9.86 14.55 -6.16
N ILE A 92 -9.73 13.48 -6.93
CA ILE A 92 -8.44 12.93 -7.33
C ILE A 92 -8.24 13.25 -8.81
N GLY A 93 -7.24 14.06 -9.10
CA GLY A 93 -6.87 14.49 -10.45
C GLY A 93 -5.67 13.73 -10.98
N PHE A 94 -5.67 13.41 -12.27
CA PHE A 94 -4.58 12.71 -12.94
C PHE A 94 -4.32 13.31 -14.31
N GLU A 95 -3.12 13.84 -14.51
CA GLU A 95 -2.74 14.60 -15.71
C GLU A 95 -1.35 14.16 -16.20
N PRO A 96 -1.14 13.95 -17.50
CA PRO A 96 0.20 13.72 -18.03
C PRO A 96 1.09 14.96 -17.84
N THR A 97 2.38 14.74 -17.58
CA THR A 97 3.37 15.84 -17.54
C THR A 97 3.51 16.52 -18.91
N SER A 98 3.93 17.78 -18.91
CA SER A 98 3.79 18.75 -20.02
C SER A 98 4.27 18.32 -21.41
N ILE A 99 5.19 17.34 -21.51
CA ILE A 99 5.65 16.83 -22.81
C ILE A 99 4.69 15.83 -23.43
N CYS A 100 3.70 15.35 -22.68
CA CYS A 100 2.78 14.30 -23.09
C CYS A 100 1.37 14.85 -23.25
N SER A 101 0.77 14.60 -24.42
CA SER A 101 -0.60 15.02 -24.71
C SER A 101 -1.61 14.30 -23.82
N GLY A 102 -2.60 15.06 -23.36
CA GLY A 102 -3.77 14.59 -22.62
C GLY A 102 -4.34 15.71 -21.75
N THR A 103 -5.55 15.50 -21.23
CA THR A 103 -6.25 16.47 -20.39
C THR A 103 -6.38 15.92 -18.97
N LEU A 104 -6.29 16.79 -17.97
CA LEU A 104 -6.62 16.44 -16.58
C LEU A 104 -7.93 15.64 -16.51
N GLN A 105 -7.87 14.46 -15.89
CA GLN A 105 -9.04 13.67 -15.52
C GLN A 105 -9.23 13.74 -14.02
N GLU A 106 -10.48 13.87 -13.58
CA GLU A 106 -10.83 13.97 -12.17
C GLU A 106 -11.84 12.91 -11.78
N LEU A 107 -11.70 12.40 -10.56
CA LEU A 107 -12.62 11.47 -9.92
C LEU A 107 -13.02 12.02 -8.55
N SER A 108 -14.31 12.28 -8.38
CA SER A 108 -14.89 12.65 -7.09
C SER A 108 -15.24 11.41 -6.28
N VAL A 109 -14.86 11.40 -5.00
CA VAL A 109 -15.11 10.28 -4.07
C VAL A 109 -15.41 10.79 -2.66
N GLU A 110 -16.25 10.05 -1.94
CA GLU A 110 -16.50 10.28 -0.51
C GLU A 110 -15.58 9.38 0.34
N LEU A 111 -14.67 10.00 1.09
CA LEU A 111 -13.70 9.31 1.92
C LEU A 111 -14.22 9.13 3.35
N LYS A 112 -14.29 7.87 3.80
CA LYS A 112 -14.67 7.52 5.16
C LYS A 112 -13.48 7.64 6.12
N PRO A 113 -13.70 8.07 7.37
CA PRO A 113 -12.65 8.14 8.38
C PRO A 113 -12.06 6.76 8.65
N GLY A 114 -10.73 6.65 8.64
CA GLY A 114 -10.01 5.40 8.91
C GLY A 114 -10.24 4.30 7.85
N TYR A 115 -10.54 4.67 6.61
CA TYR A 115 -10.61 3.73 5.48
C TYR A 115 -9.49 3.99 4.47
N ALA A 116 -9.06 2.92 3.83
CA ALA A 116 -8.13 2.93 2.73
C ALA A 116 -8.86 2.68 1.40
N TYR A 117 -8.48 3.45 0.38
CA TYR A 117 -9.03 3.42 -0.95
C TYR A 117 -7.91 3.19 -1.96
N GLN A 118 -8.15 2.32 -2.94
CA GLN A 118 -7.18 2.03 -4.00
C GLN A 118 -7.70 2.60 -5.32
N PHE A 119 -6.89 3.46 -5.93
CA PHE A 119 -7.13 4.05 -7.24
C PHE A 119 -5.98 3.73 -8.18
N ARG A 120 -6.28 3.83 -9.48
CA ARG A 120 -5.29 3.67 -10.53
C ARG A 120 -5.40 4.74 -11.59
N GLY A 121 -4.24 5.10 -12.13
CA GLY A 121 -4.11 5.92 -13.33
C GLY A 121 -3.70 5.07 -14.52
N PHE A 122 -4.33 5.29 -15.67
CA PHE A 122 -4.12 4.48 -16.87
C PHE A 122 -4.18 5.33 -18.14
N ARG A 123 -3.79 4.75 -19.28
CA ARG A 123 -4.12 5.28 -20.61
C ARG A 123 -5.16 4.41 -21.27
N ASN A 124 -6.22 5.03 -21.78
CA ASN A 124 -7.26 4.32 -22.51
C ASN A 124 -6.79 3.95 -23.94
N ALA A 125 -7.67 3.31 -24.72
CA ALA A 125 -7.35 2.89 -26.09
C ALA A 125 -7.11 4.07 -27.05
N SER A 126 -7.72 5.23 -26.80
CA SER A 126 -7.50 6.47 -27.57
C SER A 126 -6.19 7.18 -27.18
N GLY A 127 -5.52 6.70 -26.14
CA GLY A 127 -4.32 7.30 -25.59
C GLY A 127 -4.59 8.35 -24.51
N ASP A 128 -5.83 8.70 -24.20
CA ASP A 128 -6.11 9.69 -23.17
C ASP A 128 -5.84 9.15 -21.77
N PRO A 129 -5.44 10.04 -20.83
CA PRO A 129 -5.39 9.69 -19.41
C PRO A 129 -6.75 9.21 -18.90
N GLY A 130 -6.74 8.32 -17.91
CA GLY A 130 -7.91 7.88 -17.19
C GLY A 130 -7.58 7.60 -15.73
N ILE A 131 -8.54 7.85 -14.84
CA ILE A 131 -8.46 7.52 -13.42
C ILE A 131 -9.68 6.70 -13.02
N SER A 132 -9.48 5.67 -12.21
CA SER A 132 -10.59 4.91 -11.64
C SER A 132 -10.28 4.40 -10.24
N ALA A 133 -11.33 4.14 -9.46
CA ALA A 133 -11.21 3.20 -8.35
C ALA A 133 -10.78 1.84 -8.89
N THR A 134 -10.00 1.11 -8.10
CA THR A 134 -9.77 -0.31 -8.38
C THR A 134 -11.03 -1.10 -8.04
N GLY A 135 -11.19 -2.30 -8.58
CA GLY A 135 -12.30 -3.20 -8.21
C GLY A 135 -12.27 -3.67 -6.74
N ARG A 136 -11.25 -3.26 -5.96
CA ARG A 136 -11.16 -3.54 -4.52
C ARG A 136 -11.99 -2.52 -3.75
N ALA A 137 -12.93 -3.03 -2.95
CA ALA A 137 -13.72 -2.19 -2.05
C ALA A 137 -12.83 -1.46 -1.03
N PRO A 138 -13.21 -0.25 -0.59
CA PRO A 138 -12.53 0.42 0.51
C PRO A 138 -12.51 -0.46 1.77
N TYR A 139 -11.39 -0.47 2.48
CA TYR A 139 -11.19 -1.34 3.64
C TYR A 139 -10.68 -0.53 4.85
N PRO A 140 -11.02 -0.93 6.09
CA PRO A 140 -10.54 -0.24 7.28
C PRO A 140 -9.00 -0.17 7.32
N TYR A 141 -8.48 0.96 7.77
CA TYR A 141 -7.07 1.20 8.02
C TYR A 141 -6.90 2.04 9.28
N SER A 142 -5.95 1.65 10.12
CA SER A 142 -5.56 2.44 11.29
C SER A 142 -4.24 3.15 11.01
N SER A 143 -4.25 4.49 11.07
CA SER A 143 -3.04 5.31 10.95
C SER A 143 -2.15 5.26 12.20
N ALA A 144 -2.59 4.60 13.27
CA ALA A 144 -1.84 4.41 14.52
C ALA A 144 -0.53 3.60 14.36
N ALA A 145 -0.24 3.09 13.15
CA ALA A 145 0.97 2.35 12.83
C ALA A 145 1.72 2.95 11.64
N SER A 146 2.40 4.07 11.86
CA SER A 146 3.77 4.23 11.38
C SER A 146 4.69 4.44 12.59
N ALA A 147 4.65 3.46 13.50
CA ALA A 147 5.82 3.18 14.33
C ALA A 147 7.02 2.94 13.38
N PRO A 148 8.25 3.35 13.76
CA PRO A 148 9.42 3.11 12.94
C PRO A 148 9.49 1.62 12.61
N GLN A 149 9.69 1.32 11.33
CA GLN A 149 10.03 -0.02 10.85
C GLN A 149 11.42 -0.36 11.40
N GLY A 150 11.42 -0.80 12.66
CA GLY A 150 12.60 -1.07 13.48
C GLY A 150 12.25 -1.79 14.78
N ALA A 151 11.01 -2.29 14.91
CA ALA A 151 10.63 -3.27 15.92
C ALA A 151 9.78 -4.32 15.22
N VAL A 152 10.41 -5.44 14.87
CA VAL A 152 9.69 -6.71 14.71
C VAL A 152 8.81 -6.88 15.95
N PRO A 153 7.48 -7.04 15.84
CA PRO A 153 6.71 -7.46 16.99
C PRO A 153 7.26 -8.83 17.36
N ALA A 154 7.83 -8.93 18.57
CA ALA A 154 8.15 -10.23 19.15
C ALA A 154 6.89 -11.08 18.98
N SER A 155 7.02 -12.12 18.14
CA SER A 155 6.01 -13.15 18.01
C SER A 155 5.55 -13.52 19.42
N ILE A 156 4.24 -13.59 19.63
CA ILE A 156 3.66 -14.42 20.69
C ILE A 156 4.00 -15.86 20.29
N GLY A 157 5.28 -16.21 20.41
CA GLY A 157 5.80 -17.54 20.35
C GLY A 157 5.77 -18.03 21.78
N MET A 158 4.93 -19.02 22.05
CA MET A 158 4.96 -19.77 23.30
C MET A 158 6.42 -20.14 23.56
N LEU A 159 7.00 -19.65 24.66
CA LEU A 159 8.31 -20.07 25.13
C LEU A 159 8.31 -21.61 25.17
N SER A 160 9.32 -22.24 24.55
CA SER A 160 9.48 -23.69 24.69
C SER A 160 9.57 -24.05 26.17
N LYS A 161 9.14 -25.27 26.55
CA LYS A 161 9.07 -25.71 27.96
C LYS A 161 10.36 -25.46 28.74
N ASP A 162 11.51 -25.56 28.08
CA ASP A 162 12.83 -25.32 28.68
C ASP A 162 13.15 -23.83 28.84
N GLN A 163 12.73 -22.98 27.90
CA GLN A 163 12.87 -21.53 28.03
C GLN A 163 11.96 -20.96 29.12
N TRP A 164 10.73 -21.48 29.25
CA TRP A 164 9.85 -21.11 30.36
C TRP A 164 10.47 -21.51 31.70
N ARG A 165 11.04 -22.72 31.80
CA ARG A 165 11.71 -23.21 33.00
C ARG A 165 12.90 -22.33 33.39
N GLN A 166 13.76 -21.99 32.44
CA GLN A 166 14.92 -21.12 32.69
C GLN A 166 14.49 -19.73 33.20
N GLN A 167 13.43 -19.16 32.64
CA GLN A 167 12.90 -17.87 33.08
C GLN A 167 12.36 -17.92 34.52
N GLN A 168 11.65 -18.99 34.89
CA GLN A 168 11.16 -19.15 36.27
C GLN A 168 12.31 -19.32 37.28
N LEU A 169 13.40 -19.99 36.88
CA LEU A 169 14.59 -20.14 37.74
C LEU A 169 15.35 -18.82 37.92
N ASP A 170 15.47 -18.01 36.86
CA ASP A 170 16.08 -16.67 36.93
C ASP A 170 15.27 -15.75 37.86
N GLU A 171 13.94 -15.75 37.73
CA GLU A 171 13.03 -15.04 38.63
C GLU A 171 13.12 -15.54 40.09
N LEU A 172 13.21 -16.86 40.29
CA LEU A 172 13.37 -17.43 41.62
C LEU A 172 14.69 -17.00 42.27
N SER A 173 15.78 -16.91 41.49
CA SER A 173 17.10 -16.49 41.97
C SER A 173 17.15 -15.02 42.43
N LYS A 174 16.29 -14.17 41.87
CA LYS A 174 16.20 -12.74 42.21
C LYS A 174 15.38 -12.48 43.47
N LYS A 175 14.54 -13.42 43.90
CA LYS A 175 13.73 -13.28 45.11
C LYS A 175 14.56 -13.60 46.35
N SER A 176 14.61 -12.67 47.29
CA SER A 176 15.19 -12.90 48.62
C SER A 176 14.22 -13.69 49.49
N MET A 177 14.29 -15.02 49.41
CA MET A 177 13.47 -15.93 50.22
C MET A 177 14.33 -16.89 51.05
N PRO A 178 13.81 -17.44 52.17
CA PRO A 178 14.52 -18.44 52.96
C PRO A 178 14.88 -19.67 52.12
N TYR A 179 16.06 -20.25 52.36
CA TYR A 179 16.63 -21.30 51.52
C TYR A 179 15.71 -22.54 51.38
N GLU A 180 14.98 -22.92 52.44
CA GLU A 180 14.06 -24.06 52.36
C GLU A 180 12.88 -23.81 51.41
N GLN A 181 12.34 -22.58 51.38
CA GLN A 181 11.26 -22.21 50.46
C GLN A 181 11.79 -22.15 49.01
N TYR A 182 13.00 -21.64 48.82
CA TYR A 182 13.67 -21.67 47.52
C TYR A 182 13.80 -23.10 46.98
N GLN A 183 14.21 -24.05 47.83
CA GLN A 183 14.38 -25.45 47.45
C GLN A 183 13.06 -26.14 47.08
N GLN A 184 11.97 -25.84 47.79
CA GLN A 184 10.64 -26.36 47.44
C GLN A 184 10.18 -25.85 46.07
N GLU A 185 10.35 -24.56 45.82
CA GLU A 185 9.89 -23.93 44.58
C GLU A 185 10.75 -24.35 43.38
N TYR A 186 12.05 -24.53 43.59
CA TYR A 186 12.96 -25.11 42.60
C TYR A 186 12.50 -26.51 42.16
N ARG A 187 12.18 -27.40 43.11
CA ARG A 187 11.69 -28.77 42.80
C ARG A 187 10.40 -28.74 41.99
N ARG A 188 9.47 -27.85 42.35
CA ARG A 188 8.20 -27.66 41.62
C ARG A 188 8.44 -27.23 40.16
N ILE A 189 9.37 -26.31 39.91
CA ILE A 189 9.74 -25.84 38.57
C ILE A 189 10.44 -26.95 37.76
N MET A 190 11.25 -27.78 38.42
CA MET A 190 11.96 -28.89 37.79
C MET A 190 11.06 -30.12 37.55
N GLY A 191 9.90 -30.20 38.21
CA GLY A 191 8.94 -31.30 38.07
C GLY A 191 9.35 -32.57 38.81
N GLN A 192 10.06 -32.41 39.94
CA GLN A 192 10.43 -33.46 40.89
C GLN A 192 9.50 -33.43 42.10
#